data_AF-A0A3D4U9A4-F1
#
_entry.id   AF-A0A3D4U9A4-F1
#
_cell.length_a   1.000
_cell.length_b   1.000
_cell.length_c   1.000
_cell.angle_alpha   90.00
_cell.angle_beta   90.00
_cell.angle_gamma   90.00
#
_symmetry.space_group_name_H-M   'P 1'
#
loop_
_entity.id
_entity.type
_entity.pdbx_description
1 polymer ?
#
loop_
_entity_poly.entity_id
_entity_poly.type
_entity_poly.pdbx_seq_one_letter_code
_entity_poly.pdbx_strand_id
1 'polypeptide(L)'
;MSPAHILGFGLVVAFALLGVYPGQSLERRIQATVQADSLSLVYLQAWLRAMPEDHALRLLVARRLLARGDLPEVAIMLQPLLSRDEAALGQFFREAQVLKLDLLVQQMWQIPVGQPGFRVAQQRVEQHLNMLATHDWDEDSLNLFIREAQSAGAAAAAQPFMHRLLEKYPQMAPQMREQLTAMDLAGGNPRAVAALYFQGMSQARSTAEKREKFIAGLRVLQAGDLMAEVPEAARVHGAALENDPATLEFLTRLMTQANRMDRAEYYVTRLLQQQTAEARALQESRP
;
A
#
# COMPACT_ATOMS: atom_id res chain seq x y z
N MET A 1 55.27 21.06 -34.67
CA MET A 1 53.87 21.05 -35.14
C MET A 1 53.15 22.20 -34.45
N SER A 2 52.69 23.20 -35.20
CA SER A 2 52.15 24.44 -34.62
C SER A 2 50.72 24.24 -34.07
N PRO A 3 50.37 24.89 -32.94
CA PRO A 3 49.10 24.69 -32.21
C PRO A 3 47.84 25.02 -33.02
N ALA A 4 47.97 25.73 -34.14
CA ALA A 4 46.88 26.01 -35.07
C ALA A 4 46.36 24.75 -35.80
N HIS A 5 47.18 23.70 -35.96
CA HIS A 5 46.77 22.47 -36.65
C HIS A 5 45.90 21.55 -35.79
N ILE A 6 46.03 21.62 -34.46
CA ILE A 6 45.27 20.78 -33.52
C ILE A 6 43.84 21.31 -33.37
N LEU A 7 43.66 22.64 -33.37
CA LEU A 7 42.35 23.28 -33.34
C LEU A 7 41.56 23.07 -34.64
N GLY A 8 42.24 23.10 -35.80
CA GLY A 8 41.61 22.80 -37.10
C GLY A 8 41.11 21.36 -37.21
N PHE A 9 41.88 20.39 -36.71
CA PHE A 9 41.49 18.98 -36.71
C PHE A 9 40.31 18.71 -35.76
N GLY A 10 40.30 19.31 -34.56
CA GLY A 10 39.20 19.18 -33.60
C GLY A 10 37.86 19.70 -34.13
N LEU A 11 37.89 20.82 -34.88
CA LEU A 11 36.67 21.43 -35.43
C LEU A 11 36.12 20.63 -36.63
N VAL A 12 37.00 20.06 -37.46
CA VAL A 12 36.61 19.17 -38.57
C VAL A 12 36.04 17.85 -38.07
N VAL A 13 36.58 17.28 -36.99
CA VAL A 13 36.04 16.06 -36.36
C VAL A 13 34.69 16.32 -35.71
N ALA A 14 34.50 17.47 -35.04
CA ALA A 14 33.21 17.84 -34.46
C ALA A 14 32.13 18.08 -35.53
N PHE A 15 32.49 18.69 -36.66
CA PHE A 15 31.57 18.90 -37.79
C PHE A 15 31.25 17.59 -38.54
N ALA A 16 32.22 16.67 -38.65
CA ALA A 16 32.00 15.34 -39.20
C ALA A 16 31.04 14.51 -38.33
N LEU A 17 31.13 14.61 -37.00
CA LEU A 17 30.22 13.93 -36.07
C LEU A 17 28.79 14.49 -36.13
N LEU A 18 28.62 15.80 -36.35
CA LEU A 18 27.31 16.43 -36.51
C LEU A 18 26.64 16.11 -37.86
N GLY A 19 27.42 15.78 -38.90
CA GLY A 19 26.91 15.42 -40.23
C GLY A 19 26.46 13.95 -40.39
N VAL A 20 26.86 13.06 -39.50
CA VAL A 20 26.60 11.60 -39.62
C VAL A 20 25.24 11.17 -39.02
N TYR A 21 24.41 12.13 -38.56
CA TYR A 21 23.08 11.83 -38.03
C TYR A 21 21.91 12.46 -38.84
N PRO A 22 21.66 12.02 -40.09
CA PRO A 22 20.39 12.26 -40.75
C PRO A 22 19.37 11.24 -40.21
N GLY A 23 18.27 11.73 -39.63
CA GLY A 23 17.25 10.91 -39.00
C GLY A 23 16.50 10.03 -40.00
N GLN A 24 16.79 8.72 -40.02
CA GLN A 24 15.93 7.70 -40.63
C GLN A 24 16.00 6.37 -39.87
N SER A 25 14.81 5.77 -39.68
CA SER A 25 14.51 4.43 -39.15
C SER A 25 14.65 4.20 -37.64
N LEU A 26 13.55 4.48 -36.93
CA LEU A 26 13.29 4.17 -35.52
C LEU A 26 13.37 2.66 -35.19
N GLU A 27 13.31 1.79 -36.21
CA GLU A 27 13.33 0.33 -36.06
C GLU A 27 14.71 -0.24 -35.67
N ARG A 28 15.82 0.40 -36.07
CA ARG A 28 17.18 -0.06 -35.70
C ARG A 28 17.59 0.31 -34.28
N ARG A 29 16.91 1.29 -33.66
CA ARG A 29 17.21 1.69 -32.27
C ARG A 29 16.71 0.66 -31.26
N ILE A 30 15.64 -0.06 -31.54
CA ILE A 30 15.15 -1.12 -30.65
C ILE A 30 16.16 -2.28 -30.59
N GLN A 31 16.82 -2.62 -31.72
CA GLN A 31 17.87 -3.64 -31.74
C GLN A 31 19.20 -3.14 -31.14
N ALA A 32 19.53 -1.86 -31.30
CA ALA A 32 20.74 -1.28 -30.72
C ALA A 32 20.65 -1.05 -29.19
N THR A 33 19.47 -0.75 -28.64
CA THR A 33 19.28 -0.65 -27.18
C THR A 33 19.36 -2.03 -26.51
N VAL A 34 18.78 -3.06 -27.13
CA VAL A 34 18.89 -4.45 -26.64
C VAL A 34 20.34 -4.98 -26.73
N GLN A 35 21.09 -4.62 -27.79
CA GLN A 35 22.51 -5.01 -27.90
C GLN A 35 23.41 -4.23 -26.93
N ALA A 36 23.17 -2.93 -26.72
CA ALA A 36 23.89 -2.12 -25.73
C ALA A 36 23.64 -2.64 -24.29
N ASP A 37 22.43 -3.10 -23.98
CA ASP A 37 22.11 -3.72 -22.69
C ASP A 37 22.82 -5.05 -22.48
N SER A 38 22.93 -5.90 -23.51
CA SER A 38 23.61 -7.19 -23.42
C SER A 38 25.13 -7.07 -23.16
N LEU A 39 25.81 -6.14 -23.82
CA LEU A 39 27.24 -5.88 -23.62
C LEU A 39 27.51 -5.28 -22.23
N SER A 40 26.59 -4.44 -21.74
CA SER A 40 26.70 -3.86 -20.40
C SER A 40 26.49 -4.90 -19.29
N LEU A 41 25.61 -5.89 -19.46
CA LEU A 41 25.34 -6.92 -18.46
C LEU A 41 26.51 -7.88 -18.26
N VAL A 42 27.16 -8.31 -19.35
CA VAL A 42 28.35 -9.17 -19.27
C VAL A 42 29.48 -8.45 -18.54
N TYR A 43 29.64 -7.14 -18.80
CA TYR A 43 30.59 -6.32 -18.05
C TYR A 43 30.23 -6.20 -16.56
N LEU A 44 28.96 -5.94 -16.22
CA LEU A 44 28.52 -5.89 -14.83
C LEU A 44 28.71 -7.23 -14.10
N GLN A 45 28.45 -8.36 -14.78
CA GLN A 45 28.69 -9.69 -14.22
C GLN A 45 30.18 -9.97 -14.03
N ALA A 46 31.04 -9.56 -14.97
CA ALA A 46 32.49 -9.67 -14.82
C ALA A 46 33.01 -8.82 -13.66
N TRP A 47 32.49 -7.60 -13.50
CA TRP A 47 32.81 -6.73 -12.37
C TRP A 47 32.31 -7.33 -11.05
N LEU A 48 31.09 -7.86 -11.00
CA LEU A 48 30.57 -8.50 -9.80
C LEU A 48 31.39 -9.73 -9.38
N ARG A 49 31.97 -10.49 -10.32
CA ARG A 49 32.91 -11.57 -9.99
C ARG A 49 34.20 -11.05 -9.33
N ALA A 50 34.65 -9.87 -9.70
CA ALA A 50 35.81 -9.22 -9.08
C ALA A 50 35.47 -8.60 -7.70
N MET A 51 34.23 -8.17 -7.50
CA MET A 51 33.73 -7.56 -6.25
C MET A 51 32.46 -8.27 -5.73
N PRO A 52 32.57 -9.51 -5.21
CA PRO A 52 31.39 -10.34 -4.89
C PRO A 52 30.52 -9.79 -3.74
N GLU A 53 31.10 -8.98 -2.86
CA GLU A 53 30.40 -8.37 -1.72
C GLU A 53 29.73 -7.02 -2.06
N ASP A 54 29.84 -6.53 -3.31
CA ASP A 54 29.12 -5.33 -3.72
C ASP A 54 27.62 -5.64 -3.90
N HIS A 55 26.86 -5.43 -2.83
CA HIS A 55 25.43 -5.68 -2.79
C HIS A 55 24.63 -4.77 -3.73
N ALA A 56 25.08 -3.53 -3.95
CA ALA A 56 24.43 -2.59 -4.85
C ALA A 56 24.59 -3.03 -6.32
N LEU A 57 25.81 -3.41 -6.71
CA LEU A 57 26.08 -3.96 -8.04
C LEU A 57 25.30 -5.26 -8.27
N ARG A 58 25.23 -6.13 -7.27
CA ARG A 58 24.45 -7.38 -7.34
C ARG A 58 22.96 -7.12 -7.59
N LEU A 59 22.35 -6.18 -6.87
CA LEU A 59 20.96 -5.79 -7.09
C LEU A 59 20.75 -5.17 -8.47
N LEU A 60 21.68 -4.35 -8.95
CA LEU A 60 21.62 -3.79 -10.30
C LEU A 60 21.64 -4.89 -11.38
N VAL A 61 22.52 -5.89 -11.23
CA VAL A 61 22.58 -7.05 -12.14
C VAL A 61 21.27 -7.84 -12.08
N ALA A 62 20.73 -8.10 -10.88
CA ALA A 62 19.47 -8.81 -10.70
C ALA A 62 18.29 -8.08 -11.37
N ARG A 63 18.19 -6.75 -11.22
CA ARG A 63 17.17 -5.93 -11.89
C ARG A 63 17.23 -6.04 -13.41
N ARG A 64 18.44 -6.01 -13.99
CA ARG A 64 18.62 -6.13 -15.44
C ARG A 64 18.27 -7.51 -15.97
N LEU A 65 18.68 -8.57 -15.25
CA LEU A 65 18.30 -9.94 -15.57
C LEU A 65 16.78 -10.12 -15.53
N LEU A 66 16.12 -9.54 -14.51
CA LEU A 66 14.67 -9.59 -14.36
C LEU A 66 13.95 -8.85 -15.49
N ALA A 67 14.46 -7.69 -15.91
CA ALA A 67 13.94 -6.95 -17.07
C ALA A 67 14.08 -7.73 -18.40
N ARG A 68 15.11 -8.58 -18.52
CA ARG A 68 15.30 -9.46 -19.68
C ARG A 68 14.48 -10.76 -19.61
N GLY A 69 13.95 -11.11 -18.45
CA GLY A 69 13.24 -12.37 -18.20
C GLY A 69 14.15 -13.57 -17.91
N ASP A 70 15.43 -13.35 -17.58
CA ASP A 70 16.39 -14.41 -17.20
C ASP A 70 16.15 -14.87 -15.74
N LEU A 71 14.95 -15.41 -15.48
CA LEU A 71 14.46 -15.70 -14.12
C LEU A 71 15.37 -16.64 -13.30
N PRO A 72 15.97 -17.71 -13.86
CA PRO A 72 16.90 -18.56 -13.11
C PRO A 72 18.12 -17.81 -12.59
N GLU A 73 18.71 -16.96 -13.42
CA GLU A 73 19.89 -16.15 -13.08
C GLU A 73 19.56 -15.10 -12.02
N VAL A 74 18.36 -14.49 -12.07
CA VAL A 74 17.89 -13.59 -11.00
C VAL A 74 17.87 -14.32 -9.66
N ALA A 75 17.33 -15.54 -9.61
CA ALA A 75 17.25 -16.31 -8.37
C ALA A 75 18.65 -16.56 -7.76
N ILE A 76 19.63 -16.90 -8.59
CA ILE A 76 21.04 -17.08 -8.17
C ILE A 76 21.62 -15.77 -7.64
N MET A 77 21.37 -14.65 -8.33
CA MET A 77 21.90 -13.35 -7.92
C MET A 77 21.32 -12.87 -6.59
N LEU A 78 20.02 -13.09 -6.36
CA LEU A 78 19.34 -12.66 -5.14
C LEU A 78 19.66 -13.54 -3.92
N GLN A 79 19.99 -14.82 -4.11
CA GLN A 79 20.14 -15.79 -3.02
C GLN A 79 21.04 -15.29 -1.88
N PRO A 80 22.24 -14.72 -2.12
CA PRO A 80 23.11 -14.31 -1.00
C PRO A 80 22.64 -13.07 -0.24
N LEU A 81 21.75 -12.26 -0.84
CA LEU A 81 21.08 -11.15 -0.15
C LEU A 81 19.90 -11.65 0.69
N LEU A 82 19.21 -12.69 0.21
CA LEU A 82 18.04 -13.26 0.89
C LEU A 82 18.38 -14.28 1.98
N SER A 83 19.60 -14.83 1.98
CA SER A 83 20.08 -15.77 2.99
C SER A 83 20.64 -15.11 4.26
N ARG A 84 20.79 -13.78 4.27
CA ARG A 84 21.23 -13.01 5.45
C ARG A 84 20.03 -12.30 6.08
N ASP A 85 20.13 -12.00 7.37
CA ASP A 85 19.08 -11.29 8.09
C ASP A 85 19.02 -9.80 7.71
N GLU A 86 17.83 -9.20 7.83
CA GLU A 86 17.63 -7.78 7.56
C GLU A 86 18.57 -6.90 8.39
N ALA A 87 18.85 -7.27 9.65
CA ALA A 87 19.76 -6.51 10.51
C ALA A 87 21.18 -6.38 9.94
N ALA A 88 21.62 -7.32 9.10
CA ALA A 88 22.95 -7.31 8.50
C ALA A 88 23.02 -6.52 7.19
N LEU A 89 21.93 -6.47 6.42
CA LEU A 89 21.90 -5.92 5.05
C LEU A 89 21.03 -4.66 4.89
N GLY A 90 20.18 -4.37 5.88
CA GLY A 90 19.29 -3.21 5.89
C GLY A 90 18.48 -3.07 4.60
N GLN A 91 18.64 -1.93 3.92
CA GLN A 91 17.93 -1.62 2.69
C GLN A 91 18.18 -2.63 1.56
N PHE A 92 19.38 -3.20 1.45
CA PHE A 92 19.67 -4.18 0.39
C PHE A 92 18.85 -5.46 0.53
N PHE A 93 18.55 -5.88 1.77
CA PHE A 93 17.63 -6.99 2.02
C PHE A 93 16.23 -6.63 1.53
N ARG A 94 15.72 -5.46 1.90
CA ARG A 94 14.39 -4.99 1.49
C ARG A 94 14.24 -4.92 -0.03
N GLU A 95 15.22 -4.35 -0.72
CA GLU A 95 15.23 -4.31 -2.19
C GLU A 95 15.29 -5.72 -2.81
N ALA A 96 16.08 -6.63 -2.24
CA ALA A 96 16.11 -8.02 -2.70
C ALA A 96 14.76 -8.72 -2.53
N GLN A 97 14.04 -8.44 -1.44
CA GLN A 97 12.71 -8.99 -1.18
C GLN A 97 11.66 -8.48 -2.18
N VAL A 98 11.72 -7.21 -2.57
CA VAL A 98 10.88 -6.63 -3.63
C VAL A 98 11.19 -7.31 -4.97
N LEU A 99 12.46 -7.44 -5.35
CA LEU A 99 12.83 -8.13 -6.60
C LEU A 99 12.45 -9.61 -6.61
N LYS A 100 12.46 -10.26 -5.44
CA LYS A 100 11.96 -11.63 -5.31
C LYS A 100 10.46 -11.72 -5.56
N LEU A 101 9.67 -10.72 -5.15
CA LEU A 101 8.25 -10.67 -5.47
C LEU A 101 8.05 -10.59 -7.00
N ASP A 102 8.74 -9.66 -7.66
CA ASP A 102 8.67 -9.50 -9.12
C ASP A 102 9.05 -10.80 -9.85
N LEU A 103 10.12 -11.46 -9.38
CA LEU A 103 10.56 -12.77 -9.90
C LEU A 103 9.44 -13.81 -9.78
N LEU A 104 8.80 -13.94 -8.62
CA LEU A 104 7.73 -14.91 -8.38
C LEU A 104 6.51 -14.63 -9.25
N VAL A 105 6.13 -13.36 -9.40
CA VAL A 105 5.01 -12.94 -10.26
C VAL A 105 5.31 -13.28 -11.73
N GLN A 106 6.51 -12.97 -12.23
CA GLN A 106 6.88 -13.33 -13.60
C GLN A 106 6.92 -14.85 -13.82
N GLN A 107 7.45 -15.61 -12.87
CA GLN A 107 7.44 -17.09 -12.93
C GLN A 107 6.01 -17.65 -12.98
N MET A 108 5.09 -17.06 -12.21
CA MET A 108 3.68 -17.46 -12.22
C MET A 108 3.05 -17.24 -13.59
N TRP A 109 3.28 -16.08 -14.20
CA TRP A 109 2.70 -15.74 -15.52
C TRP A 109 3.31 -16.51 -16.70
N GLN A 110 4.46 -17.16 -16.53
CA GLN A 110 4.99 -18.10 -17.52
C GLN A 110 4.19 -19.42 -17.57
N ILE A 111 3.38 -19.70 -16.55
CA ILE A 111 2.54 -20.89 -16.48
C ILE A 111 1.14 -20.54 -17.00
N PRO A 112 0.58 -21.28 -17.98
CA PRO A 112 -0.77 -21.01 -18.45
C PRO A 112 -1.81 -21.12 -17.34
N VAL A 113 -2.72 -20.15 -17.30
CA VAL A 113 -3.84 -20.12 -16.34
C VAL A 113 -4.68 -21.39 -16.47
N GLY A 114 -5.06 -21.99 -15.34
CA GLY A 114 -5.83 -23.23 -15.27
C GLY A 114 -4.99 -24.50 -15.13
N GLN A 115 -3.66 -24.43 -15.32
CA GLN A 115 -2.80 -25.56 -14.98
C GLN A 115 -2.58 -25.65 -13.46
N PRO A 116 -2.41 -26.86 -12.88
CA PRO A 116 -2.11 -27.02 -11.46
C PRO A 116 -0.88 -26.23 -11.00
N GLY A 117 0.12 -26.08 -11.88
CA GLY A 117 1.33 -25.30 -11.61
C GLY A 117 1.07 -23.81 -11.37
N PHE A 118 0.02 -23.24 -11.99
CA PHE A 118 -0.33 -21.84 -11.81
C PHE A 118 -0.78 -21.57 -10.37
N ARG A 119 -1.66 -22.43 -9.82
CA ARG A 119 -2.10 -22.32 -8.43
C ARG A 119 -0.92 -22.44 -7.45
N VAL A 120 0.01 -23.36 -7.71
CA VAL A 120 1.21 -23.51 -6.87
C VAL A 120 2.08 -22.25 -6.92
N ALA A 121 2.25 -21.64 -8.10
CA ALA A 121 3.00 -20.40 -8.24
C ALA A 121 2.28 -19.21 -7.57
N GLN A 122 0.96 -19.11 -7.72
CA GLN A 122 0.14 -18.12 -7.02
C GLN A 122 0.28 -18.23 -5.51
N GLN A 123 0.24 -19.44 -4.95
CA GLN A 123 0.45 -19.67 -3.53
C GLN A 123 1.84 -19.21 -3.05
N ARG A 124 2.89 -19.34 -3.88
CA ARG A 124 4.22 -18.81 -3.55
C ARG A 124 4.24 -17.28 -3.49
N VAL A 125 3.53 -16.61 -4.40
CA VAL A 125 3.35 -15.15 -4.38
C VAL A 125 2.64 -14.74 -3.09
N GLU A 126 1.52 -15.40 -2.76
CA GLU A 126 0.77 -15.16 -1.52
C GLU A 126 1.62 -15.35 -0.26
N GLN A 127 2.39 -16.44 -0.18
CA GLN A 127 3.29 -16.69 0.95
C GLN A 127 4.37 -15.61 1.09
N HIS A 128 4.94 -15.17 -0.04
CA HIS A 128 5.94 -14.12 -0.04
C HIS A 128 5.35 -12.78 0.40
N LEU A 129 4.18 -12.40 -0.12
CA LEU A 129 3.44 -11.20 0.32
C LEU A 129 3.13 -11.24 1.82
N ASN A 130 2.66 -12.37 2.35
CA ASN A 130 2.37 -12.50 3.78
C ASN A 130 3.62 -12.33 4.65
N MET A 131 4.80 -12.76 4.17
CA MET A 131 6.07 -12.48 4.84
C MET A 131 6.44 -10.99 4.77
N LEU A 132 6.22 -10.33 3.63
CA LEU A 132 6.46 -8.89 3.51
C LEU A 132 5.54 -8.09 4.46
N ALA A 133 4.32 -8.56 4.72
CA ALA A 133 3.38 -7.90 5.62
C ALA A 133 3.87 -7.79 7.09
N THR A 134 4.82 -8.63 7.52
CA THR A 134 5.40 -8.56 8.88
C THR A 134 6.38 -7.40 9.07
N HIS A 135 6.78 -6.74 7.99
CA HIS A 135 7.75 -5.64 8.00
C HIS A 135 7.03 -4.32 7.71
N ASP A 136 7.57 -3.21 8.21
CA ASP A 136 7.06 -1.90 7.86
C ASP A 136 7.61 -1.42 6.52
N TRP A 137 6.79 -0.82 5.68
CA TRP A 137 7.16 -0.38 4.34
C TRP A 137 6.72 1.07 4.09
N ASP A 138 7.38 1.72 3.13
CA ASP A 138 7.00 3.03 2.64
C ASP A 138 5.77 2.96 1.72
N GLU A 139 5.21 4.13 1.41
CA GLU A 139 4.01 4.27 0.59
C GLU A 139 4.14 3.60 -0.78
N ASP A 140 5.27 3.79 -1.45
CA ASP A 140 5.53 3.24 -2.79
C ASP A 140 5.54 1.70 -2.77
N SER A 141 6.21 1.10 -1.78
CA SER A 141 6.24 -0.35 -1.62
C SER A 141 4.86 -0.91 -1.26
N LEU A 142 4.09 -0.23 -0.39
CA LEU A 142 2.73 -0.64 -0.06
C LEU A 142 1.83 -0.65 -1.31
N ASN A 143 1.88 0.41 -2.12
CA ASN A 143 1.14 0.49 -3.39
C ASN A 143 1.57 -0.58 -4.39
N LEU A 144 2.88 -0.86 -4.49
CA LEU A 144 3.41 -1.96 -5.30
C LEU A 144 2.83 -3.30 -4.85
N PHE A 145 2.90 -3.64 -3.56
CA PHE A 145 2.43 -4.93 -3.05
C PHE A 145 0.92 -5.13 -3.23
N ILE A 146 0.12 -4.08 -3.03
CA ILE A 146 -1.32 -4.12 -3.28
C ILE A 146 -1.58 -4.45 -4.76
N ARG A 147 -0.89 -3.76 -5.68
CA ARG A 147 -1.04 -3.97 -7.12
C ARG A 147 -0.61 -5.38 -7.53
N GLU A 148 0.54 -5.87 -7.05
CA GLU A 148 1.02 -7.22 -7.38
C GLU A 148 0.13 -8.31 -6.78
N ALA A 149 -0.37 -8.13 -5.57
CA ALA A 149 -1.33 -9.05 -4.96
C ALA A 149 -2.64 -9.13 -5.79
N GLN A 150 -3.15 -7.98 -6.24
CA GLN A 150 -4.35 -7.93 -7.07
C GLN A 150 -4.12 -8.53 -8.46
N SER A 151 -2.99 -8.21 -9.11
CA SER A 151 -2.65 -8.74 -10.43
C SER A 151 -2.51 -10.27 -10.38
N ALA A 152 -1.88 -10.81 -9.34
CA ALA A 152 -1.68 -12.24 -9.14
C ALA A 152 -2.95 -13.02 -8.76
N GLY A 153 -4.11 -12.36 -8.62
CA GLY A 153 -5.35 -13.00 -8.13
C GLY A 153 -5.31 -13.32 -6.63
N ALA A 154 -4.33 -12.80 -5.91
CA ALA A 154 -4.08 -12.98 -4.48
C ALA A 154 -4.69 -11.84 -3.65
N ALA A 155 -5.94 -11.46 -3.92
CA ALA A 155 -6.56 -10.26 -3.35
C ALA A 155 -6.56 -10.26 -1.81
N ALA A 156 -6.74 -11.41 -1.16
CA ALA A 156 -6.67 -11.52 0.29
C ALA A 156 -5.29 -11.13 0.86
N ALA A 157 -4.21 -11.44 0.16
CA ALA A 157 -2.84 -11.07 0.56
C ALA A 157 -2.57 -9.55 0.44
N ALA A 158 -3.45 -8.80 -0.26
CA ALA A 158 -3.36 -7.34 -0.34
C ALA A 158 -3.85 -6.64 0.94
N GLN A 159 -4.75 -7.27 1.72
CA GLN A 159 -5.45 -6.63 2.83
C GLN A 159 -4.51 -6.01 3.89
N PRO A 160 -3.45 -6.69 4.37
CA PRO A 160 -2.56 -6.11 5.38
C PRO A 160 -1.88 -4.82 4.89
N PHE A 161 -1.52 -4.77 3.61
CA PHE A 161 -0.92 -3.58 3.00
C PHE A 161 -1.93 -2.46 2.84
N MET A 162 -3.17 -2.78 2.44
CA MET A 162 -4.26 -1.81 2.34
C MET A 162 -4.58 -1.19 3.71
N HIS A 163 -4.65 -1.99 4.78
CA HIS A 163 -4.82 -1.49 6.15
C HIS A 163 -3.71 -0.53 6.53
N ARG A 164 -2.44 -0.93 6.35
CA ARG A 164 -1.29 -0.11 6.72
C ARG A 164 -1.21 1.19 5.92
N LEU A 165 -1.53 1.13 4.63
CA LEU A 165 -1.59 2.30 3.77
C LEU A 165 -2.68 3.27 4.25
N LEU A 166 -3.89 2.79 4.55
CA LEU A 166 -4.97 3.63 5.07
C LEU A 166 -4.66 4.16 6.47
N GLU A 167 -4.02 3.39 7.34
CA GLU A 167 -3.62 3.84 8.67
C GLU A 167 -2.64 5.03 8.59
N LYS A 168 -1.58 4.91 7.77
CA LYS A 168 -0.58 5.96 7.59
C LYS A 168 -1.09 7.14 6.74
N TYR A 169 -1.90 6.85 5.73
CA TYR A 169 -2.34 7.82 4.72
C TYR A 169 -3.87 7.81 4.56
N PRO A 170 -4.61 8.23 5.61
CA PRO A 170 -6.07 8.13 5.66
C PRO A 170 -6.80 8.78 4.48
N GLN A 171 -6.22 9.84 3.91
CA GLN A 171 -6.85 10.66 2.87
C GLN A 171 -6.68 10.11 1.44
N MET A 172 -5.80 9.13 1.23
CA MET A 172 -5.29 8.83 -0.11
C MET A 172 -6.25 8.07 -1.02
N ALA A 173 -7.22 7.31 -0.49
CA ALA A 173 -8.07 6.48 -1.35
C ALA A 173 -9.42 6.11 -0.70
N PRO A 174 -10.49 6.91 -0.90
CA PRO A 174 -11.84 6.54 -0.44
C PRO A 174 -12.34 5.23 -1.09
N GLN A 175 -12.01 4.99 -2.36
CA GLN A 175 -12.36 3.75 -3.06
C GLN A 175 -11.67 2.52 -2.45
N MET A 176 -10.40 2.64 -2.05
CA MET A 176 -9.68 1.57 -1.36
C MET A 176 -10.34 1.20 -0.03
N ARG A 177 -10.85 2.20 0.70
CA ARG A 177 -11.56 1.99 1.97
C ARG A 177 -12.83 1.18 1.75
N GLU A 178 -13.62 1.52 0.74
CA GLU A 178 -14.84 0.77 0.42
C GLU A 178 -14.52 -0.68 0.05
N GLN A 179 -13.50 -0.89 -0.79
CA GLN A 179 -13.03 -2.21 -1.15
C GLN A 179 -12.58 -3.01 0.09
N LEU A 180 -11.74 -2.44 0.94
CA LEU A 180 -11.25 -3.10 2.14
C LEU A 180 -12.38 -3.41 3.14
N THR A 181 -13.32 -2.48 3.31
CA THR A 181 -14.51 -2.68 4.15
C THR A 181 -15.34 -3.87 3.68
N ALA A 182 -15.58 -3.99 2.36
CA ALA A 182 -16.30 -5.12 1.79
C ALA A 182 -15.55 -6.45 1.99
N MET A 183 -14.22 -6.42 1.85
CA MET A 183 -13.36 -7.59 2.06
C MET A 183 -13.37 -8.06 3.53
N ASP A 184 -13.27 -7.13 4.48
CA ASP A 184 -13.30 -7.45 5.92
C ASP A 184 -14.68 -7.91 6.39
N LEU A 185 -15.76 -7.35 5.82
CA LEU A 185 -17.12 -7.82 6.07
C LEU A 185 -17.28 -9.27 5.60
N ALA A 186 -16.79 -9.60 4.41
CA ALA A 186 -16.82 -10.98 3.89
C ALA A 186 -15.91 -11.92 4.68
N GLY A 187 -14.78 -11.41 5.19
CA GLY A 187 -13.82 -12.15 6.01
C GLY A 187 -14.25 -12.35 7.46
N GLY A 188 -15.33 -11.70 7.92
CA GLY A 188 -15.80 -11.81 9.30
C GLY A 188 -14.93 -11.07 10.30
N ASN A 189 -14.36 -9.92 9.92
CA ASN A 189 -13.50 -9.08 10.77
C ASN A 189 -14.24 -7.82 11.27
N PRO A 190 -15.21 -7.91 12.19
CA PRO A 190 -16.03 -6.77 12.60
C PRO A 190 -15.22 -5.62 13.22
N ARG A 191 -14.11 -5.90 13.93
CA ARG A 191 -13.21 -4.85 14.45
C ARG A 191 -12.61 -3.99 13.35
N ALA A 192 -12.08 -4.64 12.31
CA ALA A 192 -11.41 -3.96 11.20
C ALA A 192 -12.41 -3.08 10.43
N VAL A 193 -13.60 -3.61 10.15
CA VAL A 193 -14.70 -2.88 9.52
C VAL A 193 -15.11 -1.67 10.35
N ALA A 194 -15.29 -1.83 11.67
CA ALA A 194 -15.66 -0.71 12.54
C ALA A 194 -14.59 0.39 12.54
N ALA A 195 -13.31 0.02 12.59
CA ALA A 195 -12.19 0.97 12.51
C ALA A 195 -12.22 1.77 11.20
N LEU A 196 -12.51 1.15 10.06
CA LEU A 196 -12.64 1.83 8.77
C LEU A 196 -13.81 2.82 8.75
N TYR A 197 -14.94 2.49 9.39
CA TYR A 197 -16.05 3.43 9.54
C TYR A 197 -15.68 4.63 10.41
N PHE A 198 -15.02 4.42 11.55
CA PHE A 198 -14.56 5.52 12.41
C PHE A 198 -13.49 6.38 11.74
N GLN A 199 -12.61 5.79 10.94
CA GLN A 199 -11.67 6.54 10.11
C GLN A 199 -12.38 7.36 9.03
N GLY A 200 -13.41 6.80 8.39
CA GLY A 200 -14.25 7.54 7.44
C GLY A 200 -14.99 8.71 8.08
N MET A 201 -15.44 8.55 9.34
CA MET A 201 -16.08 9.62 10.12
C MET A 201 -15.16 10.83 10.30
N SER A 202 -13.86 10.65 10.57
CA SER A 202 -12.95 11.80 10.76
C SER A 202 -12.77 12.64 9.50
N GLN A 203 -13.06 12.07 8.32
CA GLN A 203 -12.94 12.72 7.01
C GLN A 203 -14.24 13.30 6.48
N ALA A 204 -15.37 12.89 7.07
CA ALA A 204 -16.70 13.34 6.68
C ALA A 204 -16.84 14.86 6.88
N ARG A 205 -17.45 15.54 5.91
CA ARG A 205 -17.55 17.01 5.90
C ARG A 205 -18.76 17.51 6.67
N SER A 206 -19.82 16.71 6.74
CA SER A 206 -21.07 17.07 7.40
C SER A 206 -21.27 16.28 8.70
N THR A 207 -21.96 16.89 9.68
CA THR A 207 -22.36 16.21 10.91
C THR A 207 -23.24 15.00 10.63
N ALA A 208 -24.09 15.06 9.60
CA ALA A 208 -24.93 13.94 9.19
C ALA A 208 -24.11 12.74 8.70
N GLU A 209 -23.11 12.98 7.85
CA GLU A 209 -22.22 11.92 7.35
C GLU A 209 -21.34 11.35 8.47
N LYS A 210 -20.85 12.20 9.38
CA LYS A 210 -20.15 11.76 10.60
C LYS A 210 -21.01 10.81 11.43
N ARG A 211 -22.28 11.19 11.66
CA ARG A 211 -23.26 10.37 12.38
C ARG A 211 -23.49 9.03 11.69
N GLU A 212 -23.70 9.03 10.37
CA GLU A 212 -23.94 7.81 9.61
C GLU A 212 -22.78 6.82 9.76
N LYS A 213 -21.55 7.28 9.54
CA LYS A 213 -20.35 6.44 9.68
C LYS A 213 -20.14 5.97 11.13
N PHE A 214 -20.35 6.83 12.12
CA PHE A 214 -20.25 6.48 13.54
C PHE A 214 -21.23 5.37 13.93
N ILE A 215 -22.50 5.52 13.58
CA ILE A 215 -23.54 4.53 13.87
C ILE A 215 -23.27 3.22 13.13
N ALA A 216 -22.82 3.28 11.87
CA ALA A 216 -22.43 2.11 11.11
C ALA A 216 -21.30 1.32 11.81
N GLY A 217 -20.25 2.01 12.27
CA GLY A 217 -19.16 1.39 13.03
C GLY A 217 -19.62 0.67 14.30
N LEU A 218 -20.48 1.32 15.11
CA LEU A 218 -21.01 0.71 16.33
C LEU A 218 -21.95 -0.47 16.05
N ARG A 219 -22.77 -0.41 14.99
CA ARG A 219 -23.63 -1.54 14.58
C ARG A 219 -22.82 -2.75 14.12
N VAL A 220 -21.69 -2.53 13.46
CA VAL A 220 -20.79 -3.62 13.08
C VAL A 220 -20.18 -4.28 14.31
N LEU A 221 -19.76 -3.51 15.32
CA LEU A 221 -19.30 -4.08 16.60
C LEU A 221 -20.40 -4.88 17.28
N GLN A 222 -21.63 -4.36 17.29
CA GLN A 222 -22.79 -5.07 17.83
C GLN A 222 -23.06 -6.40 17.09
N ALA A 223 -23.06 -6.38 15.75
CA ALA A 223 -23.28 -7.58 14.94
C ALA A 223 -22.13 -8.60 15.05
N GLY A 224 -20.93 -8.12 15.38
CA GLY A 224 -19.72 -8.93 15.58
C GLY A 224 -19.55 -9.53 16.97
N ASP A 225 -20.55 -9.43 17.84
CA ASP A 225 -20.49 -9.84 19.26
C ASP A 225 -19.42 -9.10 20.09
N LEU A 226 -19.11 -7.86 19.69
CA LEU A 226 -18.09 -7.00 20.33
C LEU A 226 -18.71 -5.91 21.19
N MET A 227 -19.86 -6.22 21.82
CA MET A 227 -20.62 -5.26 22.63
C MET A 227 -19.80 -4.69 23.81
N ALA A 228 -18.80 -5.42 24.30
CA ALA A 228 -17.89 -4.93 25.33
C ALA A 228 -17.02 -3.74 24.88
N GLU A 229 -16.74 -3.61 23.58
CA GLU A 229 -15.87 -2.57 23.00
C GLU A 229 -16.64 -1.30 22.64
N VAL A 230 -17.96 -1.42 22.44
CA VAL A 230 -18.86 -0.33 22.04
C VAL A 230 -18.75 0.92 22.94
N PRO A 231 -18.72 0.83 24.28
CA PRO A 231 -18.62 2.02 25.14
C PRO A 231 -17.32 2.80 24.94
N GLU A 232 -16.20 2.08 24.77
CA GLU A 232 -14.91 2.71 24.58
C GLU A 232 -14.80 3.32 23.18
N ALA A 233 -15.26 2.61 22.15
CA ALA A 233 -15.35 3.14 20.79
C ALA A 233 -16.24 4.40 20.73
N ALA A 234 -17.38 4.40 21.41
CA ALA A 234 -18.27 5.55 21.50
C ALA A 234 -17.60 6.74 22.21
N ARG A 235 -16.81 6.49 23.24
CA ARG A 235 -16.06 7.53 23.96
C ARG A 235 -14.93 8.12 23.10
N VAL A 236 -14.17 7.28 22.41
CA VAL A 236 -13.00 7.70 21.61
C VAL A 236 -13.44 8.45 20.34
N HIS A 237 -14.46 7.96 19.64
CA HIS A 237 -14.87 8.51 18.35
C HIS A 237 -16.08 9.46 18.44
N GLY A 238 -16.83 9.45 19.54
CA GLY A 238 -18.08 10.22 19.69
C GLY A 238 -17.90 11.72 19.97
N ALA A 239 -16.68 12.21 20.22
CA ALA A 239 -16.44 13.61 20.61
C ALA A 239 -17.08 14.64 19.65
N ALA A 240 -17.00 14.39 18.35
CA ALA A 240 -17.57 15.27 17.32
C ALA A 240 -19.12 15.25 17.25
N LEU A 241 -19.76 14.30 17.94
CA LEU A 241 -21.21 14.09 17.97
C LEU A 241 -21.76 14.19 19.41
N GLU A 242 -20.98 14.71 20.36
CA GLU A 242 -21.39 14.85 21.77
C GLU A 242 -22.66 15.68 21.95
N ASN A 243 -22.92 16.59 21.00
CA ASN A 243 -24.06 17.48 21.01
C ASN A 243 -25.11 17.13 19.94
N ASP A 244 -25.02 15.98 19.29
CA ASP A 244 -26.00 15.56 18.26
C ASP A 244 -27.13 14.73 18.92
N PRO A 245 -28.37 15.25 19.01
CA PRO A 245 -29.45 14.58 19.74
C PRO A 245 -29.75 13.17 19.21
N ALA A 246 -29.73 13.01 17.88
CA ALA A 246 -29.95 11.72 17.24
C ALA A 246 -28.89 10.67 17.60
N THR A 247 -27.63 11.10 17.75
CA THR A 247 -26.54 10.23 18.21
C THR A 247 -26.71 9.86 19.68
N LEU A 248 -27.06 10.82 20.54
CA LEU A 248 -27.27 10.57 21.97
C LEU A 248 -28.42 9.58 22.20
N GLU A 249 -29.56 9.74 21.51
CA GLU A 249 -30.69 8.80 21.56
C GLU A 249 -30.32 7.39 21.09
N PHE A 250 -29.48 7.28 20.07
CA PHE A 250 -28.97 5.99 19.59
C PHE A 250 -28.07 5.34 20.65
N LEU A 251 -27.13 6.10 21.22
CA LEU A 251 -26.20 5.60 22.24
C LEU A 251 -26.91 5.18 23.51
N THR A 252 -27.90 5.94 24.00
CA THR A 252 -28.72 5.54 25.14
C THR A 252 -29.37 4.18 24.90
N ARG A 253 -30.08 4.02 23.76
CA ARG A 253 -30.74 2.74 23.44
C ARG A 253 -29.74 1.59 23.35
N LEU A 254 -28.60 1.82 22.71
CA LEU A 254 -27.55 0.81 22.56
C LEU A 254 -26.96 0.39 23.92
N MET A 255 -26.68 1.35 24.81
CA MET A 255 -26.14 1.06 26.15
C MET A 255 -27.15 0.37 27.06
N THR A 256 -28.43 0.73 26.97
CA THR A 256 -29.51 0.04 27.69
C THR A 256 -29.64 -1.41 27.24
N GLN A 257 -29.57 -1.68 25.92
CA GLN A 257 -29.57 -3.04 25.38
C GLN A 257 -28.34 -3.85 25.84
N ALA A 258 -27.20 -3.19 26.02
CA ALA A 258 -25.97 -3.79 26.52
C ALA A 258 -25.96 -4.02 28.05
N ASN A 259 -27.03 -3.68 28.77
CA ASN A 259 -27.09 -3.65 30.23
C ASN A 259 -26.01 -2.76 30.89
N ARG A 260 -25.59 -1.68 30.19
CA ARG A 260 -24.61 -0.69 30.65
C ARG A 260 -25.31 0.58 31.11
N MET A 261 -26.07 0.47 32.19
CA MET A 261 -26.91 1.56 32.73
C MET A 261 -26.08 2.78 33.14
N ASP A 262 -24.85 2.56 33.61
CA ASP A 262 -23.87 3.60 33.94
C ASP A 262 -23.61 4.56 32.76
N ARG A 263 -23.50 4.02 31.55
CA ARG A 263 -23.29 4.81 30.33
C ARG A 263 -24.59 5.33 29.72
N ALA A 264 -25.68 4.59 29.85
CA ALA A 264 -26.99 5.06 29.40
C ALA A 264 -27.42 6.35 30.12
N GLU A 265 -27.22 6.42 31.44
CA GLU A 265 -27.55 7.60 32.27
C GLU A 265 -26.73 8.84 31.87
N TYR A 266 -25.44 8.64 31.56
CA TYR A 266 -24.57 9.71 31.07
C TYR A 266 -25.14 10.37 29.80
N TYR A 267 -25.54 9.56 28.81
CA TYR A 267 -26.08 10.09 27.55
C TYR A 267 -27.46 10.74 27.70
N VAL A 268 -28.33 10.19 28.57
CA VAL A 268 -29.65 10.80 28.88
C VAL A 268 -29.47 12.17 29.54
N THR A 269 -28.57 12.28 30.52
CA THR A 269 -28.31 13.54 31.23
C THR A 269 -27.85 14.62 30.25
N ARG A 270 -26.98 14.26 29.30
CA ARG A 270 -26.53 15.16 28.23
C ARG A 270 -27.68 15.62 27.34
N LEU A 271 -28.54 14.71 26.90
CA LEU A 271 -29.71 15.03 26.07
C LEU A 271 -30.62 16.07 26.77
N LEU A 272 -30.90 15.89 28.06
CA LEU A 272 -31.73 16.80 28.85
C LEU A 272 -31.08 18.19 29.05
N GLN A 273 -29.76 18.23 29.25
CA GLN A 273 -29.02 19.49 29.34
C GLN A 273 -29.09 20.29 28.03
N GLN A 274 -29.09 19.62 26.87
CA GLN A 274 -29.24 20.29 25.59
C GLN A 274 -30.64 20.87 25.38
N GLN A 275 -31.68 20.07 25.62
CA GLN A 275 -33.06 20.52 25.46
C GLN A 275 -33.39 21.72 26.38
N THR A 276 -32.84 21.73 27.59
CA THR A 276 -33.03 22.85 28.53
C THR A 276 -32.24 24.11 28.11
N ALA A 277 -31.05 23.96 27.53
CA ALA A 277 -30.27 25.07 26.98
C ALA A 277 -30.93 25.70 25.73
N GLU A 278 -31.44 24.87 24.81
CA GLU A 278 -32.18 25.32 23.62
C GLU A 278 -33.46 26.06 24.00
N ALA A 279 -34.22 25.53 24.97
CA ALA A 279 -35.44 26.17 25.47
C ALA A 279 -35.18 27.56 26.09
N ARG A 280 -34.04 27.74 26.78
CA ARG A 280 -33.64 29.05 27.32
C ARG A 280 -33.21 30.03 26.23
N ALA A 281 -32.42 29.59 25.26
CA ALA A 281 -32.00 30.43 24.14
C ALA A 281 -33.20 30.95 23.30
N LEU A 282 -34.24 30.14 23.13
CA LEU A 282 -35.51 30.52 22.48
C LEU A 282 -36.35 31.51 23.31
N GLN A 283 -36.20 31.53 24.64
CA GLN A 283 -36.86 32.52 25.51
C GLN A 283 -36.14 33.87 25.48
N GLU A 284 -34.81 33.89 25.42
CA GLU A 284 -34.00 35.13 25.38
C GLU A 284 -34.00 35.81 24.00
N SER A 285 -34.35 35.10 22.93
CA SER A 285 -34.41 35.61 21.55
C SER A 285 -35.81 36.08 21.12
N ARG A 286 -36.81 36.01 21.99
CA ARG A 286 -38.12 36.64 21.78
C ARG A 286 -38.07 38.10 22.28
N PRO A 287 -38.32 39.11 21.42
CA PRO A 287 -38.31 40.52 21.80
C PRO A 287 -39.43 40.89 22.77
#